data_AF-A0A9D0C9P3-F1
#
_entry.id   AF-A0A9D0C9P3-F1
#
_cell.length_a   1.000
_cell.length_b   1.000
_cell.length_c   1.000
_cell.angle_alpha   90.00
_cell.angle_beta   90.00
_cell.angle_gamma   90.00
#
_symmetry.space_group_name_H-M   'P 1'
#
loop_
_entity.id
_entity.type
_entity.pdbx_description
1 polymer ?
#
loop_
_entity_poly.entity_id
_entity_poly.type
_entity_poly.pdbx_seq_one_letter_code
_entity_poly.pdbx_strand_id
1 'polypeptide(L)'
;MNMVTLGSLSQVAAFTAALLAMLLLLLGLARNDLRFIESGRRALAGVALFTSMAAFSLLRLFLTDTFQVEYVASYSDRALPLFYKATSFWAGQKGSLLFWAWVLSLYIVLVVFNTRHEIRRRNTPYIYLVLASIVGFFLLLLNTVSSPFALLPFTPPDGQGLNPMLQNPGMIFHPPTLFLGYIGFTIPFAYAVAAMISGRLDPDWLRKTRRWNILSWIFLTIGIILGGQWAYVELGWGGFWAWDPVENASFIPWLVSTAFIHTAIIQERRNIMRVWNMALIVLTFLTCIFGTYLVRSGVLQSVHDFGATGLGGYFLAFMLVTGIGSLILIAESYSQLRTEHSLESLLSRESTFLFNNVILLAIAFSTLFGTVFPLISEMVTGRKLTVGEPFFNQVNTPLFLLLLLLTGLCPLIGWRRASISNLK
;
A
#
# COMPACT_ATOMS: atom_id res chain seq x y z
N MET A 1 -18.61 30.13 -1.38
CA MET A 1 -17.42 29.71 -0.61
C MET A 1 -16.28 29.46 -1.60
N ASN A 2 -15.09 30.01 -1.36
CA ASN A 2 -13.92 29.77 -2.22
C ASN A 2 -13.54 28.28 -2.16
N MET A 3 -13.15 27.68 -3.30
CA MET A 3 -12.73 26.26 -3.38
C MET A 3 -11.52 25.95 -2.49
N VAL A 4 -10.61 26.91 -2.30
CA VAL A 4 -9.49 26.77 -1.36
C VAL A 4 -10.02 26.57 0.07
N THR A 5 -10.91 27.47 0.52
CA THR A 5 -11.51 27.41 1.86
C THR A 5 -12.32 26.13 2.04
N LEU A 6 -13.11 25.74 1.05
CA LEU A 6 -13.87 24.49 1.06
C LEU A 6 -12.93 23.28 1.20
N GLY A 7 -11.87 23.23 0.41
CA GLY A 7 -10.88 22.15 0.43
C GLY A 7 -10.17 22.03 1.78
N SER A 8 -9.63 23.14 2.30
CA SER A 8 -8.95 23.18 3.59
C SER A 8 -9.87 22.80 4.75
N LEU A 9 -11.08 23.36 4.81
CA LEU A 9 -12.06 23.01 5.85
C LEU A 9 -12.47 21.54 5.75
N SER A 10 -12.59 21.00 4.54
CA SER A 10 -12.90 19.58 4.33
C SER A 10 -11.77 18.68 4.80
N GLN A 11 -10.49 19.07 4.63
CA GLN A 11 -9.36 18.30 5.18
C GLN A 11 -9.35 18.28 6.71
N VAL A 12 -9.65 19.42 7.35
CA VAL A 12 -9.77 19.50 8.81
C VAL A 12 -10.94 18.66 9.28
N ALA A 13 -12.11 18.77 8.63
CA ALA A 13 -13.30 17.99 8.97
C ALA A 13 -13.07 16.48 8.81
N ALA A 14 -12.36 16.05 7.75
CA ALA A 14 -11.95 14.66 7.56
C ALA A 14 -11.09 14.17 8.72
N PHE A 15 -10.09 14.96 9.14
CA PHE A 15 -9.21 14.61 10.24
C PHE A 15 -9.96 14.54 11.57
N THR A 16 -10.80 15.53 11.87
CA THR A 16 -11.66 15.52 13.05
C THR A 16 -12.60 14.32 13.06
N ALA A 17 -13.20 13.96 11.92
CA ALA A 17 -14.05 12.78 11.81
C ALA A 17 -13.27 11.47 12.08
N ALA A 18 -12.03 11.36 11.62
CA ALA A 18 -11.17 10.22 11.91
C ALA A 18 -10.81 10.13 13.40
N LEU A 19 -10.47 11.25 14.05
CA LEU A 19 -10.21 11.30 15.49
C LEU A 19 -11.47 10.94 16.31
N LEU A 20 -12.63 11.49 15.94
CA LEU A 20 -13.90 11.16 16.56
C LEU A 20 -14.26 9.68 16.37
N ALA A 21 -14.03 9.12 15.18
CA ALA A 21 -14.22 7.71 14.93
C ALA A 21 -13.37 6.85 15.88
N MET A 22 -12.07 7.15 15.99
CA MET A 22 -11.18 6.43 16.92
C MET A 22 -11.66 6.53 18.37
N LEU A 23 -11.97 7.74 18.85
CA LEU A 23 -12.44 7.96 20.21
C LEU A 23 -13.74 7.19 20.50
N LEU A 24 -14.74 7.29 19.61
CA LEU A 24 -16.02 6.62 19.78
C LEU A 24 -15.89 5.09 19.70
N LEU A 25 -15.04 4.57 18.82
CA LEU A 25 -14.77 3.12 18.72
C LEU A 25 -14.08 2.61 19.99
N LEU A 26 -13.08 3.34 20.51
CA LEU A 26 -12.40 2.99 21.76
C LEU A 26 -13.35 3.02 22.96
N LEU A 27 -14.18 4.08 23.09
CA LEU A 27 -15.19 4.17 24.14
C LEU A 27 -16.23 3.03 24.03
N GLY A 28 -16.67 2.72 22.81
CA GLY A 28 -17.62 1.64 22.55
C GLY A 28 -17.05 0.26 22.88
N LEU A 29 -15.78 0.02 22.57
CA LEU A 29 -15.06 -1.20 22.95
C LEU A 29 -14.85 -1.31 24.46
N ALA A 30 -14.43 -0.22 25.12
CA ALA A 30 -14.15 -0.21 26.55
C ALA A 30 -15.43 -0.36 27.40
N ARG A 31 -16.54 0.24 26.95
CA ARG A 31 -17.84 0.20 27.66
C ARG A 31 -18.78 -0.90 27.16
N ASN A 32 -18.37 -1.65 26.14
CA ASN A 32 -19.20 -2.63 25.43
C ASN A 32 -20.55 -2.04 24.97
N ASP A 33 -20.55 -0.80 24.48
CA ASP A 33 -21.75 -0.05 24.09
C ASP A 33 -21.81 0.14 22.57
N LEU A 34 -22.81 -0.52 21.96
CA LEU A 34 -23.04 -0.52 20.52
C LEU A 34 -23.35 0.88 19.96
N ARG A 35 -23.88 1.81 20.76
CA ARG A 35 -24.22 3.16 20.28
C ARG A 35 -22.96 3.95 19.95
N PHE A 36 -21.92 3.81 20.78
CA PHE A 36 -20.61 4.41 20.53
C PHE A 36 -19.93 3.76 19.32
N ILE A 37 -19.98 2.43 19.20
CA ILE A 37 -19.43 1.71 18.04
C ILE A 37 -20.11 2.15 16.74
N GLU A 38 -21.43 2.24 16.73
CA GLU A 38 -22.21 2.65 15.56
C GLU A 38 -21.97 4.13 15.19
N SER A 39 -21.83 4.99 16.20
CA SER A 39 -21.45 6.40 15.98
C SER A 39 -20.04 6.52 15.41
N GLY A 40 -19.08 5.75 15.94
CA GLY A 40 -17.72 5.69 15.43
C GLY A 40 -17.64 5.17 13.99
N ARG A 41 -18.44 4.14 13.65
CA ARG A 41 -18.59 3.65 12.27
C ARG A 41 -19.08 4.74 11.32
N ARG A 42 -20.10 5.52 11.73
CA ARG A 42 -20.66 6.60 10.90
C ARG A 42 -19.66 7.75 10.73
N ALA A 43 -18.97 8.14 11.81
CA ALA A 43 -17.90 9.13 11.75
C ALA A 43 -16.79 8.69 10.78
N LEU A 44 -16.39 7.40 10.85
CA LEU A 44 -15.40 6.83 9.95
C LEU A 44 -15.86 6.86 8.48
N ALA A 45 -17.12 6.51 8.20
CA ALA A 45 -17.68 6.62 6.86
C ALA A 45 -17.74 8.09 6.38
N GLY A 46 -17.96 9.04 7.30
CA GLY A 46 -17.95 10.48 7.01
C GLY A 46 -16.60 11.01 6.53
N VAL A 47 -15.48 10.35 6.86
CA VAL A 47 -14.14 10.70 6.35
C VAL A 47 -14.13 10.71 4.81
N ALA A 48 -14.85 9.79 4.17
CA ALA A 48 -14.90 9.70 2.71
C ALA A 48 -15.64 10.88 2.06
N LEU A 49 -16.69 11.39 2.71
CA LEU A 49 -17.39 12.58 2.24
C LEU A 49 -16.43 13.78 2.22
N PHE A 50 -15.76 14.03 3.34
CA PHE A 50 -14.89 15.19 3.48
C PHE A 50 -13.62 15.11 2.63
N THR A 51 -12.98 13.93 2.54
CA THR A 51 -11.83 13.75 1.62
C THR A 51 -12.26 13.87 0.16
N SER A 52 -13.46 13.43 -0.23
CA SER A 52 -14.00 13.65 -1.57
C SER A 52 -14.22 15.13 -1.85
N MET A 53 -14.79 15.88 -0.91
CA MET A 53 -14.95 17.33 -1.04
C MET A 53 -13.61 18.05 -1.19
N ALA A 54 -12.58 17.63 -0.44
CA ALA A 54 -11.22 18.13 -0.60
C ALA A 54 -10.65 17.77 -1.99
N ALA A 55 -10.76 16.51 -2.42
CA ALA A 55 -10.27 16.07 -3.73
C ALA A 55 -10.95 16.84 -4.89
N PHE A 56 -12.27 16.98 -4.87
CA PHE A 56 -12.98 17.75 -5.90
C PHE A 56 -12.64 19.24 -5.86
N SER A 57 -12.40 19.80 -4.68
CA SER A 57 -11.95 21.19 -4.56
C SER A 57 -10.57 21.38 -5.20
N LEU A 58 -9.62 20.47 -4.93
CA LEU A 58 -8.28 20.54 -5.52
C LEU A 58 -8.32 20.33 -7.04
N LEU A 59 -9.10 19.35 -7.52
CA LEU A 59 -9.31 19.14 -8.94
C LEU A 59 -9.89 20.40 -9.61
N ARG A 60 -10.90 21.03 -9.00
CA ARG A 60 -11.48 22.27 -9.53
C ARG A 60 -10.43 23.37 -9.62
N LEU A 61 -9.57 23.54 -8.61
CA LEU A 61 -8.51 24.55 -8.59
C LEU A 61 -7.49 24.37 -9.73
N PHE A 62 -7.12 23.12 -10.07
CA PHE A 62 -6.31 22.82 -11.24
C PHE A 62 -7.04 23.15 -12.55
N LEU A 63 -8.30 22.75 -12.69
CA LEU A 63 -9.08 22.99 -13.91
C LEU A 63 -9.42 24.47 -14.15
N THR A 64 -9.33 25.31 -13.13
CA THR A 64 -9.56 26.76 -13.21
C THR A 64 -8.30 27.59 -13.05
N ASP A 65 -7.11 27.00 -13.22
CA ASP A 65 -5.83 27.71 -13.25
C ASP A 65 -5.63 28.64 -12.04
N THR A 66 -6.02 28.19 -10.84
CA THR A 66 -5.99 29.01 -9.63
C THR A 66 -4.57 29.07 -9.06
N PHE A 67 -3.69 29.81 -9.73
CA PHE A 67 -2.25 29.87 -9.43
C PHE A 67 -1.90 30.53 -8.10
N GLN A 68 -2.85 31.15 -7.40
CA GLN A 68 -2.60 31.56 -6.01
C GLN A 68 -2.33 30.35 -5.11
N VAL A 69 -2.85 29.17 -5.46
CA VAL A 69 -2.55 27.92 -4.75
C VAL A 69 -1.18 27.44 -5.20
N GLU A 70 -0.24 27.36 -4.26
CA GLU A 70 1.16 26.99 -4.50
C GLU A 70 1.26 25.70 -5.33
N TYR A 71 0.50 24.68 -4.95
CA TYR A 71 0.53 23.39 -5.64
C TYR A 71 0.01 23.45 -7.08
N VAL A 72 -0.99 24.28 -7.37
CA VAL A 72 -1.49 24.47 -8.74
C VAL A 72 -0.47 25.23 -9.57
N ALA A 73 0.14 26.27 -9.01
CA ALA A 73 1.19 27.04 -9.67
C ALA A 73 2.44 26.22 -9.98
N SER A 74 2.79 25.24 -9.15
CA SER A 74 3.99 24.41 -9.38
C SER A 74 3.83 23.29 -10.41
N TYR A 75 2.61 22.85 -10.73
CA TYR A 75 2.37 21.63 -11.52
C TYR A 75 1.40 21.80 -12.69
N SER A 76 1.01 23.04 -13.01
CA SER A 76 0.10 23.35 -14.11
C SER A 76 0.45 24.70 -14.72
N ASP A 77 -0.01 24.94 -15.93
CA ASP A 77 0.06 26.22 -16.65
C ASP A 77 -1.19 26.38 -17.52
N ARG A 78 -1.42 27.57 -18.06
CA ARG A 78 -2.62 27.86 -18.87
C ARG A 78 -2.69 27.05 -20.16
N ALA A 79 -1.54 26.80 -20.80
CA ALA A 79 -1.44 26.11 -22.08
C ALA A 79 -1.62 24.58 -21.96
N LEU A 80 -1.47 24.05 -20.75
CA LEU A 80 -1.57 22.63 -20.46
C LEU A 80 -2.97 22.08 -20.86
N PRO A 81 -3.03 20.99 -21.67
CA PRO A 81 -4.30 20.38 -22.01
C PRO A 81 -5.10 19.96 -20.77
N LEU A 82 -6.44 20.02 -20.87
CA LEU A 82 -7.35 19.79 -19.73
C LEU A 82 -7.09 18.46 -19.01
N PHE A 83 -6.79 17.40 -19.77
CA PHE A 83 -6.47 16.09 -19.20
C PHE A 83 -5.24 16.14 -18.31
N TYR A 84 -4.17 16.81 -18.75
CA TYR A 84 -2.95 16.93 -17.96
C TYR A 84 -3.14 17.85 -16.75
N LYS A 85 -3.96 18.91 -16.86
CA LYS A 85 -4.40 19.70 -15.69
C LYS A 85 -5.09 18.82 -14.63
N ALA A 86 -5.98 17.92 -15.08
CA ALA A 86 -6.64 16.99 -14.16
C ALA A 86 -5.65 16.01 -13.51
N THR A 87 -4.72 15.45 -14.28
CA THR A 87 -3.72 14.52 -13.75
C THR A 87 -2.64 15.18 -12.89
N SER A 88 -2.44 16.50 -13.01
CA SER A 88 -1.57 17.27 -12.11
C SER A 88 -1.98 17.13 -10.64
N PHE A 89 -3.23 16.72 -10.38
CA PHE A 89 -3.70 16.31 -9.05
C PHE A 89 -2.76 15.33 -8.35
N TRP A 90 -2.15 14.38 -9.06
CA TRP A 90 -1.23 13.39 -8.48
C TRP A 90 0.20 13.51 -9.00
N ALA A 91 0.53 14.58 -9.74
CA ALA A 91 1.88 14.81 -10.28
C ALA A 91 2.92 15.17 -9.22
N GLY A 92 2.48 15.64 -8.06
CA GLY A 92 3.37 16.03 -6.97
C GLY A 92 2.89 15.50 -5.63
N GLN A 93 3.67 15.76 -4.58
CA GLN A 93 3.48 15.09 -3.30
C GLN A 93 2.18 15.42 -2.59
N LYS A 94 1.83 16.71 -2.52
CA LYS A 94 0.66 17.21 -1.77
C LYS A 94 -0.64 16.57 -2.28
N GLY A 95 -0.84 16.56 -3.60
CA GLY A 95 -2.05 16.04 -4.21
C GLY A 95 -2.09 14.51 -4.28
N SER A 96 -0.96 13.84 -4.52
CA SER A 96 -0.92 12.37 -4.45
C SER A 96 -1.05 11.83 -3.01
N LEU A 97 -0.65 12.57 -1.98
CA LEU A 97 -0.97 12.24 -0.58
C LEU A 97 -2.47 12.40 -0.28
N LEU A 98 -3.11 13.44 -0.84
CA LEU A 98 -4.57 13.59 -0.79
C LEU A 98 -5.27 12.46 -1.55
N PHE A 99 -4.75 12.06 -2.72
CA PHE A 99 -5.24 10.91 -3.48
C PHE A 99 -5.18 9.63 -2.63
N TRP A 100 -4.07 9.43 -1.92
CA TRP A 100 -3.90 8.29 -1.04
C TRP A 100 -4.96 8.24 0.06
N ALA A 101 -5.14 9.34 0.79
CA ALA A 101 -6.16 9.44 1.84
C ALA A 101 -7.59 9.27 1.28
N TRP A 102 -7.85 9.84 0.11
CA TRP A 102 -9.15 9.75 -0.56
C TRP A 102 -9.47 8.31 -0.97
N VAL A 103 -8.58 7.63 -1.69
CA VAL A 103 -8.79 6.22 -2.08
C VAL A 103 -8.92 5.32 -0.86
N LEU A 104 -8.12 5.51 0.19
CA LEU A 104 -8.28 4.75 1.43
C LEU A 104 -9.68 4.97 2.03
N SER A 105 -10.16 6.21 2.10
CA SER A 105 -11.48 6.51 2.63
C SER A 105 -12.62 5.85 1.83
N LEU A 106 -12.47 5.70 0.51
CA LEU A 106 -13.42 4.98 -0.34
C LEU A 106 -13.41 3.48 -0.02
N TYR A 107 -12.22 2.89 0.15
CA TYR A 107 -12.13 1.50 0.63
C TYR A 107 -12.73 1.32 2.02
N ILE A 108 -12.55 2.29 2.92
CA ILE A 108 -13.16 2.28 4.25
C ILE A 108 -14.70 2.25 4.14
N VAL A 109 -15.30 3.06 3.27
CA VAL A 109 -16.76 3.03 3.04
C VAL A 109 -17.21 1.67 2.54
N LEU A 110 -16.48 1.06 1.60
CA LEU A 110 -16.78 -0.28 1.10
C LEU A 110 -16.70 -1.33 2.23
N VAL A 111 -15.68 -1.28 3.07
CA VAL A 111 -15.56 -2.17 4.24
C VAL A 111 -16.71 -1.95 5.22
N VAL A 112 -17.02 -0.69 5.55
CA VAL A 112 -18.11 -0.31 6.46
C VAL A 112 -19.46 -0.80 5.93
N PHE A 113 -19.71 -0.66 4.63
CA PHE A 113 -20.93 -1.14 3.99
C PHE A 113 -21.02 -2.67 4.03
N ASN A 114 -19.95 -3.37 3.66
CA ASN A 114 -19.91 -4.83 3.60
C ASN A 114 -19.99 -5.49 4.99
N THR A 115 -19.58 -4.78 6.05
CA THR A 115 -19.57 -5.30 7.43
C THR A 115 -20.64 -4.67 8.33
N ARG A 116 -21.58 -3.90 7.77
CA ARG A 116 -22.64 -3.21 8.53
C ARG A 116 -23.52 -4.16 9.36
N HIS A 117 -23.74 -5.38 8.87
CA HIS A 117 -24.52 -6.41 9.58
C HIS A 117 -23.69 -7.16 10.63
N GLU A 118 -22.38 -7.00 10.61
CA GLU A 118 -21.42 -7.68 11.48
C GLU A 118 -20.92 -6.79 12.63
N ILE A 119 -21.51 -5.60 12.82
CA ILE A 119 -21.06 -4.64 13.84
C ILE A 119 -21.07 -5.20 15.26
N ARG A 120 -21.95 -6.17 15.54
CA ARG A 120 -22.02 -6.87 16.83
C ARG A 120 -20.91 -7.91 17.00
N ARG A 121 -20.18 -8.27 15.93
CA ARG A 121 -19.01 -9.13 16.05
C ARG A 121 -17.87 -8.32 16.66
N ARG A 122 -17.24 -8.87 17.70
CA ARG A 122 -16.17 -8.23 18.46
C ARG A 122 -15.00 -7.74 17.58
N ASN A 123 -14.75 -8.37 16.43
CA ASN A 123 -13.62 -8.04 15.54
C ASN A 123 -13.85 -6.77 14.72
N THR A 124 -15.09 -6.51 14.30
CA THR A 124 -15.42 -5.44 13.35
C THR A 124 -15.04 -4.05 13.85
N PRO A 125 -15.28 -3.67 15.13
CA PRO A 125 -14.83 -2.38 15.66
C PRO A 125 -13.29 -2.22 15.65
N TYR A 126 -12.52 -3.30 15.83
CA TYR A 126 -11.05 -3.24 15.73
C TYR A 126 -10.59 -3.01 14.29
N ILE A 127 -11.28 -3.58 13.29
CA ILE A 127 -11.01 -3.29 11.87
C ILE A 127 -11.16 -1.79 11.63
N TYR A 128 -12.27 -1.20 12.08
CA TYR A 128 -12.52 0.23 11.94
C TYR A 128 -11.50 1.07 12.69
N LEU A 129 -11.05 0.64 13.87
CA LEU A 129 -10.03 1.36 14.63
C LEU A 129 -8.71 1.43 13.87
N VAL A 130 -8.24 0.30 13.33
CA VAL A 130 -6.99 0.25 12.54
C VAL A 130 -7.12 1.13 11.29
N LEU A 131 -8.24 1.04 10.56
CA LEU A 131 -8.49 1.88 9.39
C LEU A 131 -8.54 3.38 9.74
N ALA A 132 -9.19 3.74 10.86
CA ALA A 132 -9.26 5.11 11.34
C ALA A 132 -7.88 5.65 11.75
N SER A 133 -7.04 4.83 12.37
CA SER A 133 -5.66 5.20 12.72
C SER A 133 -4.80 5.43 11.48
N ILE A 134 -4.89 4.55 10.47
CA ILE A 134 -4.11 4.67 9.24
C ILE A 134 -4.56 5.90 8.45
N VAL A 135 -5.87 6.07 8.18
CA VAL A 135 -6.35 7.27 7.46
C VAL A 135 -6.08 8.55 8.27
N GLY A 136 -6.18 8.47 9.60
CA GLY A 136 -5.85 9.57 10.51
C GLY A 136 -4.41 10.02 10.39
N PHE A 137 -3.45 9.10 10.22
CA PHE A 137 -2.04 9.44 9.97
C PHE A 137 -1.86 10.24 8.68
N PHE A 138 -2.46 9.80 7.57
CA PHE A 138 -2.36 10.54 6.30
C PHE A 138 -3.04 11.91 6.37
N LEU A 139 -4.18 11.99 7.05
CA LEU A 139 -4.90 13.25 7.28
C LEU A 139 -4.11 14.19 8.20
N LEU A 140 -3.40 13.68 9.20
CA LEU A 140 -2.49 14.48 10.02
C LEU A 140 -1.44 15.14 9.13
N LEU A 141 -0.75 14.36 8.28
CA LEU A 141 0.29 14.89 7.38
C LEU A 141 -0.26 15.94 6.40
N LEU A 142 -1.46 15.72 5.85
CA LEU A 142 -2.11 16.69 4.96
C LEU A 142 -2.46 18.01 5.66
N ASN A 143 -2.78 17.97 6.95
CA ASN A 143 -3.15 19.18 7.71
C ASN A 143 -1.93 19.91 8.29
N THR A 144 -0.80 19.23 8.55
CA THR A 144 0.35 19.83 9.26
C THR A 144 1.61 20.00 8.42
N VAL A 145 1.90 19.07 7.50
CA VAL A 145 3.18 19.04 6.78
C VAL A 145 3.03 19.33 5.28
N SER A 146 2.01 18.76 4.64
CA SER A 146 1.88 18.74 3.18
C SER A 146 0.48 19.15 2.71
N SER A 147 0.07 20.37 3.07
CA SER A 147 -1.25 20.88 2.65
C SER A 147 -1.28 21.21 1.16
N PRO A 148 -2.22 20.64 0.36
CA PRO A 148 -2.40 20.96 -1.05
C PRO A 148 -3.08 22.31 -1.29
N PHE A 149 -3.61 22.96 -0.26
CA PHE A 149 -4.33 24.24 -0.35
C PHE A 149 -3.51 25.43 0.15
N ALA A 150 -2.20 25.25 0.36
CA ALA A 150 -1.29 26.34 0.72
C ALA A 150 -1.32 27.44 -0.35
N LEU A 151 -1.43 28.69 0.10
CA LEU A 151 -1.47 29.86 -0.77
C LEU A 151 -0.12 30.54 -0.86
N LEU A 152 0.20 31.03 -2.05
CA LEU A 152 1.27 31.98 -2.28
C LEU A 152 0.87 33.39 -1.79
N PRO A 153 1.84 34.24 -1.41
CA PRO A 153 1.56 35.62 -0.99
C PRO A 153 1.09 36.51 -2.16
N PHE A 154 1.22 36.05 -3.40
CA PHE A 154 0.74 36.70 -4.61
C PHE A 154 0.09 35.67 -5.55
N THR A 155 -0.59 36.14 -6.59
CA THR A 155 -1.12 35.27 -7.65
C THR A 155 -0.23 35.37 -8.88
N PRO A 156 0.57 34.33 -9.22
CA PRO A 156 1.33 34.29 -10.46
C PRO A 156 0.42 34.48 -11.68
N PRO A 157 0.88 35.16 -12.75
CA PRO A 157 0.11 35.31 -13.98
C PRO A 157 -0.12 33.97 -14.70
N ASP A 158 0.86 33.06 -14.58
CA ASP A 158 0.82 31.68 -15.05
C ASP A 158 1.58 30.76 -14.09
N GLY A 159 1.39 29.45 -14.21
CA GLY A 159 2.13 28.45 -13.45
C GLY A 159 3.38 27.94 -14.17
N GLN A 160 4.16 27.10 -13.47
CA GLN A 160 5.42 26.53 -13.94
C GLN A 160 5.23 25.40 -14.96
N GLY A 161 4.00 24.91 -15.10
CA GLY A 161 3.66 23.81 -15.98
C GLY A 161 3.94 22.44 -15.39
N LEU A 162 3.45 21.42 -16.08
CA LEU A 162 3.72 20.03 -15.75
C LEU A 162 5.04 19.60 -16.40
N ASN A 163 5.86 18.82 -15.67
CA ASN A 163 7.08 18.22 -16.23
C ASN A 163 6.76 17.56 -17.59
N PRO A 164 7.46 17.90 -18.68
CA PRO A 164 7.19 17.36 -20.01
C PRO A 164 7.10 15.84 -20.07
N MET A 165 7.90 15.10 -19.29
CA MET A 165 7.87 13.63 -19.24
C MET A 165 6.56 13.07 -18.65
N LEU A 166 5.82 13.89 -17.89
CA LEU A 166 4.52 13.53 -17.34
C LEU A 166 3.38 13.82 -18.31
N GLN A 167 3.64 14.47 -19.45
CA GLN A 167 2.65 14.75 -20.50
C GLN A 167 2.47 13.54 -21.43
N ASN A 168 2.22 12.37 -20.85
CA ASN A 168 2.01 11.09 -21.54
C ASN A 168 0.72 10.42 -21.05
N PRO A 169 -0.04 9.69 -21.91
CA PRO A 169 -1.21 8.93 -21.48
C PRO A 169 -0.96 7.99 -20.27
N GLY A 170 0.27 7.49 -20.08
CA GLY A 170 0.68 6.72 -18.91
C GLY A 170 0.36 7.42 -17.59
N MET A 171 0.54 8.74 -17.51
CA MET A 171 0.23 9.56 -16.33
C MET A 171 -1.25 9.50 -15.91
N ILE A 172 -2.15 9.21 -16.86
CA ILE A 172 -3.59 9.11 -16.61
C ILE A 172 -3.93 7.78 -15.94
N PHE A 173 -3.30 6.68 -16.36
CA PHE A 173 -3.73 5.32 -15.99
C PHE A 173 -2.81 4.65 -14.97
N HIS A 174 -1.50 4.84 -15.09
CA HIS A 174 -0.53 4.16 -14.24
C HIS A 174 -0.65 4.58 -12.76
N PRO A 175 -0.56 5.87 -12.37
CA PRO A 175 -0.63 6.23 -10.96
C PRO A 175 -1.93 5.79 -10.29
N PRO A 176 -3.14 6.03 -10.84
CA PRO A 176 -4.38 5.58 -10.20
C PRO A 176 -4.45 4.07 -9.96
N THR A 177 -4.02 3.25 -10.92
CA THR A 177 -4.02 1.79 -10.77
C THR A 177 -3.00 1.32 -9.75
N LEU A 178 -1.79 1.92 -9.75
CA LEU A 178 -0.77 1.66 -8.73
C LEU A 178 -1.27 1.98 -7.31
N PHE A 179 -1.86 3.16 -7.12
CA PHE A 179 -2.43 3.60 -5.84
C PHE A 179 -3.58 2.70 -5.38
N LEU A 180 -4.50 2.31 -6.29
CA LEU A 180 -5.59 1.37 -5.96
C LEU A 180 -5.05 0.04 -5.41
N GLY A 181 -3.92 -0.44 -5.95
CA GLY A 181 -3.24 -1.63 -5.45
C GLY A 181 -2.56 -1.40 -4.09
N TYR A 182 -1.65 -0.43 -4.00
CA TYR A 182 -0.89 -0.11 -2.78
C TYR A 182 -1.81 0.12 -1.58
N ILE A 183 -2.80 1.00 -1.76
CA ILE A 183 -3.69 1.42 -0.69
C ILE A 183 -4.62 0.27 -0.30
N GLY A 184 -5.05 -0.53 -1.27
CA GLY A 184 -5.94 -1.66 -1.04
C GLY A 184 -5.36 -2.71 -0.07
N PHE A 185 -4.03 -2.88 0.00
CA PHE A 185 -3.38 -3.77 0.98
C PHE A 185 -3.55 -3.34 2.44
N THR A 186 -4.00 -2.11 2.68
CA THR A 186 -4.42 -1.63 4.01
C THR A 186 -5.58 -2.45 4.57
N ILE A 187 -6.48 -2.94 3.70
CA ILE A 187 -7.67 -3.68 4.14
C ILE A 187 -7.27 -5.07 4.69
N PRO A 188 -6.55 -5.95 3.96
CA PRO A 188 -6.00 -7.19 4.52
C PRO A 188 -5.26 -6.99 5.85
N PHE A 189 -4.43 -5.94 5.94
CA PHE A 189 -3.71 -5.59 7.16
C PHE A 189 -4.64 -5.28 8.34
N ALA A 190 -5.66 -4.45 8.13
CA ALA A 190 -6.65 -4.13 9.16
C ALA A 190 -7.42 -5.36 9.65
N TYR A 191 -7.78 -6.28 8.75
CA TYR A 191 -8.40 -7.56 9.13
C TYR A 191 -7.46 -8.43 9.95
N ALA A 192 -6.18 -8.55 9.57
CA ALA A 192 -5.20 -9.36 10.29
C ALA A 192 -4.95 -8.82 11.71
N VAL A 193 -4.69 -7.52 11.83
CA VAL A 193 -4.48 -6.85 13.13
C VAL A 193 -5.72 -6.98 14.02
N ALA A 194 -6.91 -6.75 13.47
CA ALA A 194 -8.15 -6.91 14.21
C ALA A 194 -8.38 -8.35 14.68
N ALA A 195 -8.04 -9.35 13.86
CA ALA A 195 -8.17 -10.76 14.21
C ALA A 195 -7.22 -11.14 15.36
N MET A 196 -5.98 -10.64 15.35
CA MET A 196 -5.00 -10.83 16.44
C MET A 196 -5.47 -10.17 17.74
N ILE A 197 -5.86 -8.89 17.69
CA ILE A 197 -6.31 -8.14 18.89
C ILE A 197 -7.57 -8.77 19.51
N SER A 198 -8.51 -9.20 18.68
CA SER A 198 -9.77 -9.79 19.15
C SER A 198 -9.66 -11.25 19.58
N GLY A 199 -8.56 -11.93 19.24
CA GLY A 199 -8.36 -13.37 19.45
C GLY A 199 -9.31 -14.28 18.67
N ARG A 200 -10.05 -13.74 17.69
CA ARG A 200 -11.01 -14.50 16.88
C ARG A 200 -10.45 -14.74 15.48
N LEU A 201 -9.89 -15.93 15.31
CA LEU A 201 -9.23 -16.41 14.10
C LEU A 201 -10.14 -17.34 13.26
N ASP A 202 -11.40 -16.98 13.08
CA ASP A 202 -12.38 -17.79 12.35
C ASP A 202 -12.15 -17.80 10.83
N PRO A 203 -12.52 -18.86 10.07
CA PRO A 203 -12.24 -18.94 8.63
C PRO A 203 -12.83 -17.82 7.77
N ASP A 204 -13.78 -17.04 8.30
CA ASP A 204 -14.38 -15.90 7.60
C ASP A 204 -13.38 -14.73 7.40
N TRP A 205 -12.50 -14.46 8.38
CA TRP A 205 -11.52 -13.38 8.26
C TRP A 205 -10.56 -13.67 7.10
N LEU A 206 -10.04 -14.90 7.00
CA LEU A 206 -9.10 -15.29 5.95
C LEU A 206 -9.72 -15.14 4.55
N ARG A 207 -10.98 -15.56 4.38
CA ARG A 207 -11.69 -15.45 3.10
C ARG A 207 -11.89 -13.99 2.69
N LYS A 208 -12.24 -13.11 3.62
CA LYS A 208 -12.37 -11.66 3.38
C LYS A 208 -11.03 -11.03 3.04
N THR A 209 -10.00 -11.30 3.84
CA THR A 209 -8.62 -10.85 3.60
C THR A 209 -8.12 -11.28 2.23
N ARG A 210 -8.33 -12.53 1.83
CA ARG A 210 -7.91 -13.05 0.52
C ARG A 210 -8.60 -12.33 -0.64
N ARG A 211 -9.90 -12.06 -0.56
CA ARG A 211 -10.64 -11.33 -1.61
C ARG A 211 -10.10 -9.91 -1.80
N TRP A 212 -9.91 -9.18 -0.70
CA TRP A 212 -9.31 -7.85 -0.73
C TRP A 212 -7.88 -7.89 -1.26
N ASN A 213 -7.09 -8.87 -0.84
CA ASN A 213 -5.71 -9.02 -1.30
C ASN A 213 -5.63 -9.28 -2.81
N ILE A 214 -6.51 -10.12 -3.37
CA ILE A 214 -6.59 -10.35 -4.82
C ILE A 214 -6.96 -9.08 -5.57
N LEU A 215 -7.94 -8.31 -5.06
CA LEU A 215 -8.34 -7.04 -5.68
C LEU A 215 -7.14 -6.06 -5.75
N SER A 216 -6.46 -5.87 -4.62
CA SER A 216 -5.27 -5.03 -4.52
C SER A 216 -4.13 -5.53 -5.41
N TRP A 217 -3.93 -6.84 -5.45
CA TRP A 217 -2.91 -7.48 -6.29
C TRP A 217 -3.18 -7.29 -7.79
N ILE A 218 -4.44 -7.36 -8.25
CA ILE A 218 -4.82 -7.11 -9.65
C ILE A 218 -4.48 -5.66 -10.02
N PHE A 219 -4.90 -4.69 -9.20
CA PHE A 219 -4.61 -3.28 -9.48
C PHE A 219 -3.11 -2.98 -9.44
N LEU A 220 -2.38 -3.54 -8.49
CA LEU A 220 -0.92 -3.40 -8.44
C LEU A 220 -0.25 -4.02 -9.67
N THR A 221 -0.73 -5.18 -10.14
CA THR A 221 -0.22 -5.83 -11.36
C THR A 221 -0.43 -4.93 -12.59
N ILE A 222 -1.64 -4.38 -12.75
CA ILE A 222 -1.95 -3.44 -13.83
C ILE A 222 -1.05 -2.20 -13.73
N GLY A 223 -0.91 -1.64 -12.53
CA GLY A 223 -0.04 -0.51 -12.26
C GLY A 223 1.41 -0.78 -12.68
N ILE A 224 1.99 -1.91 -12.26
CA ILE A 224 3.37 -2.30 -12.63
C ILE A 224 3.52 -2.45 -14.15
N ILE A 225 2.59 -3.12 -14.83
CA ILE A 225 2.65 -3.29 -16.29
C ILE A 225 2.57 -1.94 -17.01
N LEU A 226 1.63 -1.09 -16.63
CA LEU A 226 1.49 0.25 -17.21
C LEU A 226 2.72 1.11 -16.91
N GLY A 227 3.32 0.96 -15.74
CA GLY A 227 4.54 1.66 -15.34
C GLY A 227 5.72 1.28 -16.22
N GLY A 228 5.96 -0.03 -16.41
CA GLY A 228 7.04 -0.52 -17.27
C GLY A 228 6.83 -0.13 -18.74
N GLN A 229 5.59 -0.14 -19.24
CA GLN A 229 5.29 0.34 -20.58
C GLN A 229 5.53 1.84 -20.72
N TRP A 230 5.14 2.64 -19.72
CA TRP A 230 5.36 4.08 -19.73
C TRP A 230 6.84 4.44 -19.64
N ALA A 231 7.59 3.76 -18.75
CA ALA A 231 9.03 3.89 -18.63
C ALA A 231 9.74 3.56 -19.96
N TYR A 232 9.34 2.49 -20.64
CA TYR A 232 9.88 2.13 -21.96
C TYR A 232 9.70 3.24 -23.01
N VAL A 233 8.57 3.95 -22.98
CA VAL A 233 8.28 5.02 -23.94
C VAL A 233 9.02 6.32 -23.59
N GLU A 234 9.07 6.71 -22.32
CA GLU A 234 9.66 8.00 -21.90
C GLU A 234 11.17 7.94 -21.62
N LEU A 235 11.66 6.83 -21.06
CA LEU A 235 13.08 6.65 -20.69
C LEU A 235 13.90 5.98 -21.80
N GLY A 236 13.23 5.53 -22.89
CA GLY A 236 13.86 5.06 -24.12
C GLY A 236 14.23 3.57 -24.17
N TRP A 237 15.25 3.23 -24.98
CA TRP A 237 15.66 1.86 -25.34
C TRP A 237 16.31 1.03 -24.21
N GLY A 238 16.28 1.51 -22.96
CA GLY A 238 16.83 0.83 -21.78
C GLY A 238 16.01 -0.38 -21.31
N GLY A 239 14.86 -0.64 -21.94
CA GLY A 239 13.96 -1.74 -21.60
C GLY A 239 12.72 -1.28 -20.83
N PHE A 240 11.85 -2.23 -20.51
CA PHE A 240 10.61 -1.98 -19.77
C PHE A 240 10.78 -2.05 -18.24
N TRP A 241 11.99 -2.39 -17.78
CA TRP A 241 12.33 -2.55 -16.36
C TRP A 241 13.82 -2.30 -16.16
N ALA A 242 14.17 -1.43 -15.23
CA ALA A 242 15.56 -1.02 -14.98
C ALA A 242 16.03 -1.31 -13.55
N TRP A 243 15.19 -1.96 -12.73
CA TRP A 243 15.44 -2.17 -11.29
C TRP A 243 15.63 -0.85 -10.52
N ASP A 244 14.97 0.22 -10.98
CA ASP A 244 14.98 1.50 -10.26
C ASP A 244 14.35 1.34 -8.86
N PRO A 245 14.79 2.07 -7.82
CA PRO A 245 14.25 1.94 -6.48
C PRO A 245 12.72 2.05 -6.37
N VAL A 246 12.07 2.84 -7.23
CA VAL A 246 10.61 3.01 -7.23
C VAL A 246 9.90 1.87 -7.95
N GLU A 247 10.49 1.35 -9.03
CA GLU A 247 10.06 0.10 -9.65
C GLU A 247 10.13 -1.06 -8.64
N ASN A 248 11.28 -1.22 -8.00
CA ASN A 248 11.52 -2.24 -6.97
C ASN A 248 10.54 -2.11 -5.80
N ALA A 249 10.27 -0.88 -5.35
CA ALA A 249 9.32 -0.61 -4.29
C ALA A 249 7.91 -1.14 -4.59
N SER A 250 7.50 -1.14 -5.86
CA SER A 250 6.20 -1.69 -6.29
C SER A 250 6.22 -3.20 -6.46
N PHE A 251 7.36 -3.74 -6.85
CA PHE A 251 7.53 -5.16 -7.11
C PHE A 251 7.58 -6.00 -5.82
N ILE A 252 8.22 -5.50 -4.77
CA ILE A 252 8.35 -6.20 -3.48
C ILE A 252 6.99 -6.57 -2.86
N PRO A 253 6.04 -5.63 -2.63
CA PRO A 253 4.73 -5.99 -2.08
C PRO A 253 3.95 -6.91 -3.02
N TRP A 254 4.13 -6.82 -4.34
CA TRP A 254 3.53 -7.73 -5.30
C TRP A 254 3.99 -9.19 -5.07
N LEU A 255 5.29 -9.42 -4.86
CA LEU A 255 5.85 -10.75 -4.57
C LEU A 255 5.34 -11.30 -3.23
N VAL A 256 5.41 -10.50 -2.16
CA VAL A 256 4.96 -10.92 -0.82
C VAL A 256 3.45 -11.20 -0.81
N SER A 257 2.68 -10.38 -1.51
CA SER A 257 1.24 -10.57 -1.68
C SER A 257 0.92 -11.82 -2.49
N THR A 258 1.68 -12.10 -3.56
CA THR A 258 1.56 -13.33 -4.35
C THR A 258 1.82 -14.54 -3.45
N ALA A 259 2.86 -14.48 -2.62
CA ALA A 259 3.13 -15.51 -1.63
C ALA A 259 1.91 -15.73 -0.72
N PHE A 260 1.29 -14.68 -0.18
CA PHE A 260 0.10 -14.80 0.65
C PHE A 260 -1.09 -15.44 -0.08
N ILE A 261 -1.36 -15.06 -1.33
CA ILE A 261 -2.49 -15.62 -2.11
C ILE A 261 -2.39 -17.14 -2.19
N HIS A 262 -1.17 -17.66 -2.37
CA HIS A 262 -0.92 -19.10 -2.50
C HIS A 262 -1.02 -19.81 -1.13
N THR A 263 -0.40 -19.29 -0.09
CA THR A 263 -0.43 -19.91 1.25
C THR A 263 -1.78 -19.74 1.95
N ALA A 264 -2.59 -18.76 1.57
CA ALA A 264 -3.97 -18.62 2.04
C ALA A 264 -4.85 -19.82 1.63
N ILE A 265 -4.64 -20.37 0.42
CA ILE A 265 -5.35 -21.57 -0.05
C ILE A 265 -4.99 -22.78 0.81
N ILE A 266 -3.72 -22.90 1.20
CA ILE A 266 -3.26 -24.00 2.04
C ILE A 266 -3.83 -23.87 3.44
N GLN A 267 -3.84 -22.66 4.02
CA GLN A 267 -4.49 -22.42 5.30
C GLN A 267 -5.99 -22.74 5.24
N GLU A 268 -6.69 -22.37 4.17
CA GLU A 268 -8.12 -22.67 4.02
C GLU A 268 -8.39 -24.18 3.91
N ARG A 269 -7.55 -24.93 3.18
CA ARG A 269 -7.73 -26.38 2.95
C ARG A 269 -7.21 -27.28 4.06
N ARG A 270 -6.13 -26.87 4.72
CA ARG A 270 -5.36 -27.72 5.66
C ARG A 270 -5.25 -27.13 7.05
N ASN A 271 -5.69 -25.89 7.24
CA ASN A 271 -5.63 -25.20 8.52
C ASN A 271 -4.21 -25.14 9.14
N ILE A 272 -3.19 -25.02 8.29
CA ILE A 272 -1.76 -24.83 8.65
C ILE A 272 -1.28 -23.43 8.21
N MET A 273 -0.06 -23.03 8.58
CA MET A 273 0.59 -21.78 8.15
C MET A 273 -0.10 -20.46 8.57
N ARG A 274 -0.88 -20.46 9.66
CA ARG A 274 -1.57 -19.24 10.12
C ARG A 274 -0.59 -18.12 10.48
N VAL A 275 0.46 -18.41 11.24
CA VAL A 275 1.52 -17.44 11.61
C VAL A 275 2.19 -16.86 10.36
N TRP A 276 2.51 -17.74 9.41
CA TRP A 276 3.14 -17.37 8.14
C TRP A 276 2.27 -16.39 7.35
N ASN A 277 0.97 -16.69 7.21
CA ASN A 277 0.03 -15.81 6.52
C ASN A 277 -0.17 -14.47 7.22
N MET A 278 -0.17 -14.44 8.56
CA MET A 278 -0.18 -13.16 9.30
C MET A 278 1.07 -12.33 8.99
N ALA A 279 2.26 -12.96 9.02
CA ALA A 279 3.51 -12.29 8.70
C ALA A 279 3.52 -11.74 7.26
N LEU A 280 3.03 -12.51 6.29
CA LEU A 280 2.96 -12.08 4.89
C LEU A 280 2.03 -10.88 4.68
N ILE A 281 0.86 -10.86 5.33
CA ILE A 281 -0.07 -9.72 5.25
C ILE A 281 0.59 -8.46 5.84
N VAL A 282 1.21 -8.59 7.01
CA VAL A 282 1.93 -7.49 7.66
C VAL A 282 3.07 -7.01 6.78
N LEU A 283 3.89 -7.91 6.25
CA LEU A 283 5.01 -7.57 5.38
C LEU A 283 4.56 -6.92 4.08
N THR A 284 3.45 -7.37 3.48
CA THR A 284 2.87 -6.73 2.28
C THR A 284 2.50 -5.27 2.56
N PHE A 285 1.83 -5.00 3.67
CA PHE A 285 1.47 -3.63 4.05
C PHE A 285 2.71 -2.77 4.37
N LEU A 286 3.64 -3.30 5.16
CA LEU A 286 4.87 -2.57 5.51
C LEU A 286 5.71 -2.25 4.27
N THR A 287 5.79 -3.15 3.30
CA THR A 287 6.53 -2.91 2.05
C THR A 287 5.82 -1.89 1.14
N CYS A 288 4.50 -1.78 1.18
CA CYS A 288 3.76 -0.66 0.54
C CYS A 288 4.08 0.69 1.20
N ILE A 289 4.10 0.73 2.54
CA ILE A 289 4.48 1.94 3.30
C ILE A 289 5.96 2.27 3.06
N PHE A 290 6.83 1.27 2.96
CA PHE A 290 8.23 1.43 2.58
C PHE A 290 8.38 2.06 1.18
N GLY A 291 7.62 1.61 0.20
CA GLY A 291 7.62 2.26 -1.11
C GLY A 291 7.17 3.72 -1.05
N THR A 292 6.16 4.02 -0.23
CA THR A 292 5.72 5.41 0.01
C THR A 292 6.82 6.23 0.69
N TYR A 293 7.52 5.66 1.67
CA TYR A 293 8.68 6.28 2.31
C TYR A 293 9.79 6.57 1.31
N LEU A 294 10.16 5.62 0.46
CA LEU A 294 11.23 5.79 -0.53
C LEU A 294 10.97 6.98 -1.45
N VAL A 295 9.78 7.04 -2.05
CA VAL A 295 9.37 8.08 -3.02
C VAL A 295 9.20 9.47 -2.39
N ARG A 296 9.11 9.56 -1.05
CA ARG A 296 8.82 10.82 -0.33
C ARG A 296 9.94 11.32 0.55
N SER A 297 10.94 10.48 0.81
CA SER A 297 12.03 10.81 1.72
C SER A 297 13.23 11.42 1.01
N GLY A 298 13.38 11.19 -0.30
CA GLY A 298 14.56 11.61 -1.07
C GLY A 298 15.86 10.93 -0.62
N VAL A 299 15.78 9.83 0.17
CA VAL A 299 16.96 9.13 0.70
C VAL A 299 17.72 8.38 -0.40
N LEU A 300 16.99 7.88 -1.39
CA LEU A 300 17.53 7.27 -2.59
C LEU A 300 17.25 8.19 -3.78
N GLN A 301 18.24 8.36 -4.64
CA GLN A 301 18.02 8.96 -5.95
C GLN A 301 17.26 7.96 -6.82
N SER A 302 16.18 8.43 -7.43
CA SER A 302 15.41 7.69 -8.41
C SER A 302 14.98 8.65 -9.51
N VAL A 303 14.85 8.14 -10.74
CA VAL A 303 14.25 8.90 -11.85
C VAL A 303 12.78 9.24 -11.58
N HIS A 304 12.16 8.56 -10.62
CA HIS A 304 10.80 8.76 -10.15
C HIS A 304 10.72 9.54 -8.81
N ASP A 305 11.81 10.16 -8.35
CA ASP A 305 11.82 10.91 -7.10
C ASP A 305 11.10 12.26 -7.23
N PHE A 306 10.28 12.60 -6.24
CA PHE A 306 9.53 13.87 -6.17
C PHE A 306 10.18 14.86 -5.18
N GLY A 307 11.45 14.65 -4.79
CA GLY A 307 12.25 15.53 -3.94
C GLY A 307 12.06 15.32 -2.43
N ALA A 308 13.06 15.75 -1.64
CA ALA A 308 13.06 15.62 -0.17
C ALA A 308 12.15 16.68 0.49
N THR A 309 11.11 16.26 1.21
CA THR A 309 10.05 17.15 1.72
C THR A 309 9.84 17.10 3.23
N GLY A 310 10.78 16.51 3.97
CA GLY A 310 10.65 16.30 5.42
C GLY A 310 9.60 15.26 5.82
N LEU A 311 8.89 14.65 4.87
CA LEU A 311 7.91 13.57 5.12
C LEU A 311 8.56 12.23 5.49
N GLY A 312 9.81 12.01 5.09
CA GLY A 312 10.51 10.74 5.30
C GLY A 312 10.53 10.29 6.76
N GLY A 313 10.83 11.19 7.70
CA GLY A 313 10.85 10.87 9.12
C GLY A 313 9.50 10.40 9.67
N TYR A 314 8.40 11.00 9.21
CA TYR A 314 7.04 10.59 9.61
C TYR A 314 6.68 9.20 9.10
N PHE A 315 6.96 8.90 7.83
CA PHE A 315 6.70 7.57 7.27
C PHE A 315 7.61 6.51 7.88
N LEU A 316 8.86 6.82 8.19
CA LEU A 316 9.77 5.92 8.90
C LEU A 316 9.24 5.62 10.30
N ALA A 317 8.86 6.64 11.08
CA ALA A 317 8.29 6.45 12.40
C ALA A 317 6.99 5.63 12.34
N PHE A 318 6.10 5.93 11.40
CA PHE A 318 4.87 5.17 11.19
C PHE A 318 5.13 3.71 10.83
N MET A 319 6.10 3.44 9.97
CA MET A 319 6.52 2.09 9.58
C MET A 319 7.12 1.32 10.76
N LEU A 320 7.99 1.96 11.56
CA LEU A 320 8.60 1.34 12.74
C LEU A 320 7.54 1.03 13.82
N VAL A 321 6.68 1.98 14.15
CA VAL A 321 5.59 1.78 15.14
C VAL A 321 4.66 0.66 14.68
N THR A 322 4.24 0.69 13.42
CA THR A 322 3.31 -0.32 12.89
C THR A 322 3.97 -1.68 12.75
N GLY A 323 5.25 -1.72 12.35
CA GLY A 323 6.02 -2.95 12.23
C GLY A 323 6.28 -3.61 13.57
N ILE A 324 6.81 -2.86 14.54
CA ILE A 324 7.05 -3.35 15.90
C ILE A 324 5.73 -3.77 16.56
N GLY A 325 4.69 -2.94 16.47
CA GLY A 325 3.37 -3.28 16.99
C GLY A 325 2.80 -4.56 16.39
N SER A 326 2.95 -4.76 15.07
CA SER A 326 2.49 -5.98 14.40
C SER A 326 3.30 -7.22 14.82
N LEU A 327 4.62 -7.08 15.02
CA LEU A 327 5.48 -8.17 15.51
C LEU A 327 5.09 -8.57 16.94
N ILE A 328 4.86 -7.59 17.82
CA ILE A 328 4.37 -7.83 19.18
C ILE A 328 3.03 -8.57 19.13
N LEU A 329 2.08 -8.11 18.32
CA LEU A 329 0.77 -8.76 18.18
C LEU A 329 0.88 -10.21 17.66
N ILE A 330 1.76 -10.47 16.70
CA ILE A 330 2.02 -11.84 16.21
C ILE A 330 2.60 -12.70 17.33
N ALA A 331 3.56 -12.18 18.11
CA ALA A 331 4.18 -12.91 19.22
C ALA A 331 3.17 -13.22 20.33
N GLU A 332 2.34 -12.26 20.73
CA GLU A 332 1.28 -12.43 21.73
C GLU A 332 0.19 -13.39 21.25
N SER A 333 -0.13 -13.35 19.96
CA SER A 333 -1.13 -14.23 19.34
C SER A 333 -0.57 -15.60 18.95
N TYR A 334 0.72 -15.87 19.19
CA TYR A 334 1.40 -17.06 18.69
C TYR A 334 0.75 -18.36 19.16
N SER A 335 0.33 -18.43 20.43
CA SER A 335 -0.34 -19.61 20.99
C SER A 335 -1.67 -19.94 20.29
N GLN A 336 -2.39 -18.92 19.82
CA GLN A 336 -3.67 -19.06 19.13
C GLN A 336 -3.49 -19.33 17.62
N LEU A 337 -2.38 -18.82 17.05
CA LEU A 337 -2.03 -18.98 15.65
C LEU A 337 -1.29 -20.29 15.37
N ARG A 338 -0.56 -20.84 16.33
CA ARG A 338 0.19 -22.08 16.16
C ARG A 338 -0.76 -23.23 15.81
N THR A 339 -0.40 -24.00 14.79
CA THR A 339 -1.17 -25.15 14.33
C THR A 339 -0.53 -26.42 14.86
N GLU A 340 -1.33 -27.37 15.35
CA GLU A 340 -0.83 -28.66 15.88
C GLU A 340 -0.27 -29.55 14.77
N HIS A 341 -0.82 -29.44 13.56
CA HIS A 341 -0.34 -30.16 12.38
C HIS A 341 0.80 -29.41 11.69
N SER A 342 1.88 -30.12 11.40
CA SER A 342 3.02 -29.68 10.60
C SER A 342 2.98 -30.31 9.20
N LEU A 343 3.90 -29.89 8.32
CA LEU A 343 4.04 -30.48 7.00
C LEU A 343 4.42 -31.97 7.10
N GLU A 344 3.58 -32.85 6.56
CA GLU A 344 3.74 -34.31 6.67
C GLU A 344 4.91 -34.86 5.81
N SER A 345 5.31 -34.19 4.73
CA SER A 345 6.37 -34.65 3.82
C SER A 345 6.95 -33.51 2.98
N LEU A 346 8.28 -33.49 2.80
CA LEU A 346 9.01 -32.55 1.95
C LEU A 346 8.72 -32.71 0.44
N LEU A 347 8.23 -33.88 0.02
CA LEU A 347 7.83 -34.19 -1.36
C LEU A 347 6.30 -34.28 -1.44
N SER A 348 5.65 -33.16 -1.10
CA SER A 348 4.21 -33.00 -1.15
C SER A 348 3.86 -31.72 -1.90
N ARG A 349 2.65 -31.64 -2.45
CA ARG A 349 2.13 -30.41 -3.04
C ARG A 349 2.21 -29.26 -2.03
N GLU A 350 1.92 -29.51 -0.75
CA GLU A 350 2.06 -28.53 0.34
C GLU A 350 3.49 -27.99 0.48
N SER A 351 4.50 -28.87 0.41
CA SER A 351 5.91 -28.45 0.45
C SER A 351 6.31 -27.70 -0.81
N THR A 352 5.84 -28.10 -2.01
CA THR A 352 6.11 -27.35 -3.24
C THR A 352 5.52 -25.94 -3.19
N PHE A 353 4.32 -25.77 -2.61
CA PHE A 353 3.76 -24.45 -2.34
C PHE A 353 4.62 -23.64 -1.37
N LEU A 354 5.12 -24.26 -0.29
CA LEU A 354 6.01 -23.58 0.65
C LEU A 354 7.33 -23.18 -0.02
N PHE A 355 7.96 -24.06 -0.82
CA PHE A 355 9.19 -23.76 -1.55
C PHE A 355 8.99 -22.60 -2.54
N ASN A 356 7.89 -22.59 -3.32
CA ASN A 356 7.52 -21.45 -4.15
C ASN A 356 7.42 -20.17 -3.33
N ASN A 357 6.83 -20.24 -2.14
CA ASN A 357 6.69 -19.10 -1.24
C ASN A 357 8.04 -18.57 -0.76
N VAL A 358 8.93 -19.46 -0.33
CA VAL A 358 10.28 -19.11 0.12
C VAL A 358 11.08 -18.45 -1.01
N ILE A 359 10.95 -18.93 -2.24
CA ILE A 359 11.61 -18.31 -3.40
C ILE A 359 11.05 -16.92 -3.70
N LEU A 360 9.71 -16.75 -3.68
CA LEU A 360 9.09 -15.43 -3.82
C LEU A 360 9.62 -14.45 -2.77
N LEU A 361 9.74 -14.89 -1.51
CA LEU A 361 10.32 -14.08 -0.43
C LEU A 361 11.81 -13.85 -0.59
N ALA A 362 12.57 -14.80 -1.14
CA ALA A 362 13.99 -14.62 -1.43
C ALA A 362 14.21 -13.57 -2.53
N ILE A 363 13.39 -13.55 -3.58
CA ILE A 363 13.41 -12.50 -4.62
C ILE A 363 13.00 -11.16 -4.00
N ALA A 364 11.96 -11.13 -3.17
CA ALA A 364 11.53 -9.90 -2.50
C ALA A 364 12.62 -9.35 -1.57
N PHE A 365 13.26 -10.23 -0.79
CA PHE A 365 14.34 -9.87 0.13
C PHE A 365 15.58 -9.37 -0.60
N SER A 366 16.06 -10.09 -1.62
CA SER A 366 17.22 -9.66 -2.40
C SER A 366 16.97 -8.34 -3.15
N THR A 367 15.76 -8.13 -3.65
CA THR A 367 15.34 -6.87 -4.27
C THR A 367 15.31 -5.73 -3.26
N LEU A 368 14.72 -5.95 -2.08
CA LEU A 368 14.72 -4.98 -0.98
C LEU A 368 16.14 -4.66 -0.52
N PHE A 369 16.96 -5.70 -0.33
CA PHE A 369 18.34 -5.56 0.11
C PHE A 369 19.15 -4.75 -0.89
N GLY A 370 19.12 -5.11 -2.18
CA GLY A 370 19.79 -4.35 -3.24
C GLY A 370 19.33 -2.89 -3.31
N THR A 371 18.04 -2.64 -3.10
CA THR A 371 17.47 -1.28 -3.09
C THR A 371 17.96 -0.44 -1.91
N VAL A 372 18.07 -1.03 -0.70
CA VAL A 372 18.48 -0.33 0.52
C VAL A 372 20.00 -0.29 0.71
N PHE A 373 20.74 -1.18 0.04
CA PHE A 373 22.19 -1.33 0.17
C PHE A 373 22.98 -0.01 -0.02
N PRO A 374 22.64 0.88 -0.98
CA PRO A 374 23.27 2.19 -1.09
C PRO A 374 23.25 2.99 0.22
N LEU A 375 22.15 2.95 0.98
CA LEU A 375 22.00 3.65 2.26
C LEU A 375 22.86 3.01 3.34
N ILE A 376 22.92 1.67 3.36
CA ILE A 376 23.76 0.93 4.32
C ILE A 376 25.24 1.23 4.06
N SER A 377 25.66 1.19 2.80
CA SER A 377 27.03 1.53 2.41
C SER A 377 27.41 2.95 2.81
N GLU A 378 26.52 3.92 2.57
CA GLU A 378 26.74 5.31 2.94
C GLU A 378 26.89 5.46 4.46
N MET A 379 26.03 4.82 5.26
CA MET A 379 26.10 4.88 6.73
C MET A 379 27.37 4.23 7.31
N VAL A 380 27.85 3.13 6.72
CA VAL A 380 28.97 2.35 7.28
C VAL A 380 30.32 2.84 6.75
N THR A 381 30.41 3.15 5.47
CA THR A 381 31.67 3.45 4.78
C THR A 381 31.84 4.92 4.41
N GLY A 382 30.78 5.73 4.55
CA GLY A 382 30.75 7.11 4.08
C GLY A 382 30.68 7.23 2.55
N ARG A 383 30.55 6.12 1.81
CA ARG A 383 30.49 6.10 0.34
C ARG A 383 29.14 5.57 -0.12
N LYS A 384 28.47 6.36 -0.94
CA LYS A 384 27.22 5.95 -1.60
C LYS A 384 27.55 5.06 -2.79
N LEU A 385 27.34 3.76 -2.64
CA LEU A 385 27.44 2.80 -3.73
C LEU A 385 26.11 2.73 -4.47
N THR A 386 26.13 2.64 -5.79
CA THR A 386 24.95 2.38 -6.62
C THR A 386 24.85 0.90 -6.93
N VAL A 387 23.70 0.30 -6.65
CA VAL A 387 23.38 -1.07 -7.05
C VAL A 387 22.56 -1.00 -8.33
N GLY A 388 23.16 -1.43 -9.45
CA GLY A 388 22.51 -1.43 -10.76
C GLY A 388 21.93 -2.79 -11.15
N GLU A 389 21.28 -2.81 -12.31
CA GLU A 389 20.68 -3.99 -12.95
C GLU A 389 21.54 -5.27 -12.88
N PRO A 390 22.88 -5.26 -13.12
CA PRO A 390 23.67 -6.49 -13.11
C PRO A 390 23.58 -7.29 -11.81
N PHE A 391 23.52 -6.62 -10.65
CA PHE A 391 23.36 -7.28 -9.36
C PHE A 391 22.01 -7.99 -9.28
N PHE A 392 20.92 -7.29 -9.61
CA PHE A 392 19.57 -7.84 -9.54
C PHE A 392 19.40 -8.98 -10.52
N ASN A 393 19.90 -8.85 -11.75
CA ASN A 393 19.85 -9.93 -12.74
C ASN A 393 20.66 -11.15 -12.27
N GLN A 394 21.86 -10.96 -11.72
CA GLN A 394 22.69 -12.06 -11.23
C GLN A 394 22.02 -12.84 -10.08
N VAL A 395 21.36 -12.14 -9.15
CA VAL A 395 20.73 -12.76 -7.97
C VAL A 395 19.33 -13.30 -8.30
N ASN A 396 18.50 -12.52 -8.98
CA ASN A 396 17.08 -12.85 -9.18
C ASN A 396 16.85 -13.80 -10.36
N THR A 397 17.66 -13.77 -11.42
CA THR A 397 17.49 -14.69 -12.57
C THR A 397 17.43 -16.17 -12.15
N PRO A 398 18.40 -16.72 -11.40
CA PRO A 398 18.33 -18.12 -10.99
C PRO A 398 17.11 -18.41 -10.09
N LEU A 399 16.70 -17.45 -9.25
CA LEU A 399 15.51 -17.58 -8.40
C LEU A 399 14.23 -17.61 -9.23
N PHE A 400 14.11 -16.77 -10.26
CA PHE A 400 12.97 -16.78 -11.19
C PHE A 400 12.91 -18.06 -12.01
N LEU A 401 14.04 -18.56 -12.50
CA LEU A 401 14.09 -19.84 -13.22
C LEU A 401 13.63 -21.00 -12.32
N LEU A 402 14.06 -21.01 -11.06
CA LEU A 402 13.61 -21.99 -10.08
C LEU A 402 12.11 -21.85 -9.77
N LEU A 403 11.61 -20.62 -9.60
CA LEU A 403 10.20 -20.34 -9.39
C LEU A 403 9.35 -20.83 -10.57
N LEU A 404 9.80 -20.57 -11.81
CA LEU A 404 9.12 -21.02 -13.03
C LEU A 404 9.08 -22.54 -13.10
N LEU A 405 10.20 -23.21 -12.84
CA LEU A 405 10.29 -24.67 -12.79
C LEU A 405 9.30 -25.25 -11.77
N LEU A 406 9.31 -24.74 -10.54
CA LEU A 406 8.41 -25.22 -9.49
C LEU A 406 6.94 -24.90 -9.76
N THR A 407 6.65 -23.77 -10.42
CA THR A 407 5.29 -23.43 -10.86
C THR A 407 4.78 -24.41 -11.91
N GLY A 408 5.63 -24.87 -12.83
CA GLY A 408 5.31 -25.92 -13.80
C GLY A 408 5.16 -27.31 -13.17
N LEU A 409 5.99 -27.66 -12.18
CA LEU A 409 5.95 -28.97 -11.51
C LEU A 409 4.81 -29.12 -10.51
N CYS A 410 4.41 -28.04 -9.83
CA CYS A 410 3.43 -28.08 -8.73
C CYS A 410 2.06 -28.68 -9.13
N PRO A 411 1.46 -28.34 -10.30
CA PRO A 411 0.21 -28.96 -10.75
C PRO A 411 0.30 -30.46 -11.01
N LEU A 412 1.50 -30.99 -11.30
CA LEU A 412 1.74 -32.40 -11.61
C LEU A 412 1.86 -33.28 -10.35
N ILE A 413 2.22 -32.68 -9.21
CA ILE A 413 2.39 -33.38 -7.93
C ILE A 413 1.02 -33.50 -7.24
N GLY A 414 0.52 -34.70 -6.95
CA GLY A 414 -0.76 -34.89 -6.25
C GLY A 414 -0.79 -34.37 -4.79
N TRP A 415 -2.00 -34.16 -4.25
CA TRP A 415 -2.18 -33.90 -2.80
C TRP A 415 -1.96 -35.21 -2.03
N ARG A 416 -0.97 -35.24 -1.11
CA ARG A 416 -0.40 -36.44 -0.45
C ARG A 416 0.29 -37.44 -1.40
N ARG A 417 1.46 -37.93 -0.94
CA ARG A 417 2.37 -38.90 -1.58
C ARG A 417 2.45 -38.85 -3.12
N ALA A 418 3.35 -38.01 -3.63
CA ALA A 418 4.05 -38.37 -4.87
C ALA A 418 5.20 -39.32 -4.49
N SER A 419 4.96 -40.62 -4.56
CA SER A 419 6.04 -41.60 -4.59
C SER A 419 6.85 -41.39 -5.87
N ILE A 420 8.17 -41.64 -5.85
CA ILE A 420 9.04 -41.64 -7.05
C ILE A 420 8.46 -42.56 -8.15
N SER A 421 7.61 -43.53 -7.79
CA SER A 421 6.86 -44.38 -8.73
C SER A 421 5.82 -43.63 -9.58
N ASN A 422 5.39 -42.43 -9.20
CA ASN A 422 4.31 -41.67 -9.85
C ASN A 422 4.82 -40.54 -10.78
N LEU A 423 6.14 -40.38 -10.93
CA LEU A 423 6.80 -39.38 -11.78
C LEU A 423 7.37 -39.98 -13.08
N LYS A 424 6.83 -41.11 -13.55
CA LYS A 424 7.16 -41.70 -14.86
C LYS A 424 6.22 -41.25 -15.94
#